data_AF-B6H480-F1
#
_entry.id   AF-B6H480-F1
#
_cell.length_a   1.000
_cell.length_b   1.000
_cell.length_c   1.000
_cell.angle_alpha   90.00
_cell.angle_beta   90.00
_cell.angle_gamma   90.00
#
_symmetry.space_group_name_H-M   'P 1'
#
loop_
_entity.id
_entity.type
_entity.pdbx_description
1 polymer ?
#
loop_
_entity_poly.entity_id
_entity_poly.type
_entity_poly.pdbx_seq_one_letter_code
_entity_poly.pdbx_strand_id
1 'polypeptide(L)'
;MSVDRRKIAVFGAAFMLRLLLTCLFPSLPDLLTGRVEVSTPVNSFKRLQEGLFLYTRNVSPYDGGVFHQAPLLLPLFALLPDAKSWPLPTAIFYFLVDLLNAYALVTISASGQSVKSRLHSAVRKHVRWDGVSVAAWFLFNPLTIATCLARATSVFTTSGILFAVSNAVGGNSINAMLALGFASYLSLYPALLFIPLVLVCYDRRSEGPNPPNVGSFIARHAALLLASVAGLLGLSCLITGNFWEFVSATYGFHLLVPDLTPNVGLWWYFFIEMFDSFREFFLGVFWLHLASYVGGLTTRFRRQPLFIITALLGVFAIFKPYPSISDASLFFALLPLYRHLFPLMRYTFFAGSAILYSSLLGPAFYHLWIYAGSGNANFFYAITLVWSLGLSILLADTVFAALRDEWEQEHPERVGTEVRQV
;
A
#
# COMPACT_ATOMS: atom_id res chain seq x y z
N MET A 1 15.63 30.72 -4.16
CA MET A 1 15.17 29.55 -3.38
C MET A 1 16.40 28.71 -3.05
N SER A 2 16.80 28.61 -1.78
CA SER A 2 17.91 27.73 -1.39
C SER A 2 17.52 26.30 -1.68
N VAL A 3 18.18 25.68 -2.64
CA VAL A 3 18.02 24.25 -2.92
C VAL A 3 18.34 23.48 -1.65
N ASP A 4 17.38 22.69 -1.13
CA ASP A 4 17.59 21.86 0.05
C ASP A 4 18.60 20.76 -0.29
N ARG A 5 19.87 21.02 0.01
CA ARG A 5 21.01 20.13 -0.28
C ARG A 5 20.80 18.74 0.33
N ARG A 6 20.15 18.65 1.50
CA ARG A 6 19.88 17.38 2.17
C ARG A 6 18.86 16.56 1.39
N LYS A 7 17.78 17.19 0.93
CA LYS A 7 16.76 16.53 0.10
C LYS A 7 17.38 15.99 -1.20
N ILE A 8 18.18 16.79 -1.89
CA ILE A 8 18.86 16.33 -3.12
C ILE A 8 19.81 15.16 -2.81
N ALA A 9 20.61 15.24 -1.75
CA ALA A 9 21.53 14.17 -1.38
C ALA A 9 20.79 12.85 -1.10
N VAL A 10 19.70 12.88 -0.33
CA VAL A 10 18.90 11.69 0.01
C VAL A 10 18.25 11.07 -1.24
N PHE A 11 17.61 11.89 -2.08
CA PHE A 11 16.94 11.42 -3.29
C PHE A 11 17.95 10.91 -4.32
N GLY A 12 19.06 11.63 -4.51
CA GLY A 12 20.16 11.24 -5.38
C GLY A 12 20.82 9.94 -4.92
N ALA A 13 21.10 9.79 -3.62
CA ALA A 13 21.67 8.55 -3.07
C ALA A 13 20.72 7.36 -3.25
N ALA A 14 19.41 7.55 -3.05
CA ALA A 14 18.42 6.48 -3.27
C ALA A 14 18.31 6.06 -4.74
N PHE A 15 18.40 7.01 -5.67
CA PHE A 15 18.44 6.74 -7.11
C PHE A 15 19.72 6.01 -7.50
N MET A 16 20.88 6.50 -7.05
CA MET A 16 22.18 5.89 -7.33
C MET A 16 22.28 4.48 -6.74
N LEU A 17 21.74 4.24 -5.55
CA LEU A 17 21.70 2.90 -4.96
C LEU A 17 20.93 1.92 -5.87
N ARG A 18 19.74 2.29 -6.32
CA ARG A 18 18.93 1.43 -7.22
C ARG A 18 19.64 1.19 -8.55
N LEU A 19 20.23 2.25 -9.13
CA LEU A 19 21.02 2.15 -10.36
C LEU A 19 22.22 1.22 -10.20
N LEU A 20 22.97 1.37 -9.10
CA LEU A 20 24.10 0.50 -8.77
C LEU A 20 23.66 -0.95 -8.60
N LEU A 21 22.55 -1.22 -7.91
CA LEU A 21 22.02 -2.57 -7.74
C LEU A 21 21.63 -3.20 -9.08
N THR A 22 20.97 -2.46 -9.97
CA THR A 22 20.60 -2.96 -11.31
C THR A 22 21.83 -3.21 -12.19
N CYS A 23 22.85 -2.34 -12.13
CA CYS A 23 24.06 -2.49 -12.95
C CYS A 23 25.00 -3.57 -12.42
N LEU A 24 25.19 -3.67 -11.09
CA LEU A 24 26.09 -4.66 -10.47
C LEU A 24 25.46 -6.06 -10.42
N PHE A 25 24.13 -6.15 -10.34
CA PHE A 25 23.39 -7.43 -10.30
C PHE A 25 22.30 -7.47 -11.37
N PRO A 26 22.64 -7.64 -12.67
CA PRO A 26 21.67 -7.62 -13.76
C PRO A 26 20.56 -8.68 -13.66
N SER A 27 20.81 -9.81 -12.99
CA SER A 27 19.81 -10.87 -12.78
C SER A 27 18.88 -10.60 -11.58
N LEU A 28 19.19 -9.62 -10.73
CA LEU A 28 18.44 -9.35 -9.51
C LEU A 28 16.97 -8.94 -9.77
N PRO A 29 16.66 -8.06 -10.75
CA PRO A 29 15.27 -7.75 -11.10
C PRO A 29 14.44 -8.98 -11.43
N ASP A 30 14.95 -9.88 -12.28
CA ASP A 30 14.23 -11.08 -12.71
C ASP A 30 14.11 -12.11 -11.59
N LEU A 31 15.15 -12.26 -10.76
CA LEU A 31 15.10 -13.07 -9.55
C LEU A 31 13.99 -12.59 -8.62
N LEU A 32 13.88 -11.28 -8.38
CA LEU A 32 12.87 -10.69 -7.50
C LEU A 32 11.47 -10.78 -8.11
N THR A 33 11.30 -10.61 -9.42
CA THR A 33 10.02 -10.84 -10.11
C THR A 33 9.55 -12.30 -9.96
N GLY A 34 10.46 -13.26 -9.78
CA GLY A 34 10.14 -14.67 -9.52
C GLY A 34 9.77 -15.00 -8.06
N ARG A 35 9.90 -14.05 -7.12
CA ARG A 35 9.61 -14.27 -5.70
C ARG A 35 8.13 -14.03 -5.39
N VAL A 36 7.51 -15.01 -4.75
CA VAL A 36 6.09 -14.98 -4.35
C VAL A 36 5.76 -13.91 -3.31
N GLU A 37 6.77 -13.45 -2.57
CA GLU A 37 6.64 -12.38 -1.59
C GLU A 37 6.52 -11.01 -2.24
N VAL A 38 7.04 -10.86 -3.46
CA VAL A 38 7.11 -9.57 -4.19
C VAL A 38 6.08 -9.52 -5.32
N SER A 39 5.98 -10.60 -6.09
CA SER A 39 5.16 -10.72 -7.28
C SER A 39 3.99 -11.68 -7.03
N THR A 40 2.79 -11.12 -6.99
CA THR A 40 1.50 -11.82 -6.91
C THR A 40 0.82 -11.84 -8.28
N PRO A 41 -0.26 -12.64 -8.45
CA PRO A 41 -1.03 -12.66 -9.69
C PRO A 41 -1.51 -11.29 -10.18
N VAL A 42 -1.69 -10.33 -9.26
CA VAL A 42 -2.30 -9.02 -9.51
C VAL A 42 -1.30 -7.86 -9.57
N ASN A 43 0.00 -8.09 -9.35
CA ASN A 43 1.02 -7.04 -9.44
C ASN A 43 2.27 -7.42 -10.26
N SER A 44 2.31 -8.63 -10.80
CA SER A 44 3.50 -9.21 -11.44
C SER A 44 3.91 -8.48 -12.71
N PHE A 45 5.18 -8.07 -12.78
CA PHE A 45 5.75 -7.51 -14.01
C PHE A 45 5.80 -8.53 -15.15
N LYS A 46 6.09 -9.81 -14.85
CA LYS A 46 6.12 -10.86 -15.87
C LYS A 46 4.76 -11.06 -16.52
N ARG A 47 3.68 -11.07 -15.73
CA ARG A 47 2.30 -11.16 -16.23
C ARG A 47 1.91 -9.93 -17.04
N LEU A 48 2.38 -8.73 -16.65
CA LEU A 48 2.21 -7.50 -17.43
C LEU A 48 2.90 -7.58 -18.80
N GLN A 49 4.11 -8.12 -18.87
CA GLN A 49 4.84 -8.30 -20.14
C GLN A 49 4.09 -9.26 -21.10
N GLU A 50 3.47 -10.31 -20.57
CA GLU A 50 2.62 -11.21 -21.36
C GLU A 50 1.38 -10.49 -21.90
N GLY A 51 0.67 -9.75 -21.04
CA GLY A 51 -0.47 -8.92 -21.46
C GLY A 51 -0.06 -7.87 -22.51
N LEU A 52 1.11 -7.26 -22.35
CA LEU A 52 1.67 -6.30 -23.31
C LEU A 52 2.01 -6.96 -24.65
N PHE A 53 2.54 -8.18 -24.64
CA PHE A 53 2.85 -8.95 -25.83
C PHE A 53 1.61 -9.26 -26.67
N LEU A 54 0.49 -9.62 -26.03
CA LEU A 54 -0.81 -9.83 -26.68
C LEU A 54 -1.42 -8.51 -27.18
N TYR A 55 -1.42 -7.49 -26.32
CA TYR A 55 -1.93 -6.15 -26.63
C TYR A 55 -1.28 -5.55 -27.88
N THR A 56 0.05 -5.62 -27.99
CA THR A 56 0.80 -5.09 -29.14
C THR A 56 0.55 -5.85 -30.45
N ARG A 57 -0.09 -7.01 -30.39
CA ARG A 57 -0.51 -7.82 -31.54
C ARG A 57 -2.01 -7.72 -31.83
N ASN A 58 -2.71 -6.77 -31.20
CA ASN A 58 -4.16 -6.62 -31.28
C ASN A 58 -4.94 -7.89 -30.87
N VAL A 59 -4.37 -8.68 -29.96
CA VAL A 59 -5.05 -9.79 -29.28
C VAL A 59 -5.51 -9.30 -27.90
N SER A 60 -6.63 -9.80 -27.39
CA SER A 60 -7.06 -9.42 -26.05
C SER A 60 -5.95 -9.77 -25.05
N PRO A 61 -5.55 -8.84 -24.18
CA PRO A 61 -4.53 -9.11 -23.18
C PRO A 61 -4.98 -10.18 -22.17
N TYR A 62 -6.28 -10.50 -22.12
CA TYR A 62 -6.87 -11.47 -21.20
C TYR A 62 -7.02 -12.88 -21.79
N ASP A 63 -6.89 -13.06 -23.10
CA ASP A 63 -7.05 -14.36 -23.77
C ASP A 63 -6.07 -15.42 -23.26
N GLY A 64 -4.86 -14.99 -22.85
CA GLY A 64 -3.84 -15.89 -22.30
C GLY A 64 -4.12 -16.38 -20.88
N GLY A 65 -5.12 -15.85 -20.18
CA GLY A 65 -5.47 -16.26 -18.81
C GLY A 65 -4.42 -15.94 -17.73
N VAL A 66 -3.40 -15.13 -18.06
CA VAL A 66 -2.27 -14.83 -17.15
C VAL A 66 -2.34 -13.38 -16.63
N PHE A 67 -2.80 -12.44 -17.45
CA PHE A 67 -2.85 -11.01 -17.13
C PHE A 67 -4.15 -10.67 -16.41
N HIS A 68 -4.05 -10.16 -15.17
CA HIS A 68 -5.20 -9.79 -14.33
C HIS A 68 -5.08 -8.37 -13.76
N GLN A 69 -4.41 -7.48 -14.49
CA GLN A 69 -4.15 -6.10 -14.06
C GLN A 69 -4.91 -5.10 -14.93
N ALA A 70 -5.04 -3.88 -14.44
CA ALA A 70 -5.82 -2.85 -15.11
C ALA A 70 -5.32 -2.54 -16.55
N PRO A 71 -6.21 -2.48 -17.57
CA PRO A 71 -5.84 -2.26 -18.97
C PRO A 71 -4.97 -1.04 -19.24
N LEU A 72 -5.18 0.06 -18.50
CA LEU A 72 -4.45 1.32 -18.73
C LEU A 72 -2.95 1.23 -18.44
N LEU A 73 -2.49 0.17 -17.76
CA LEU A 73 -1.06 -0.11 -17.65
C LEU A 73 -0.46 -0.51 -19.00
N LEU A 74 -1.19 -1.19 -19.88
CA LEU A 74 -0.68 -1.66 -21.18
C LEU A 74 -0.20 -0.52 -22.08
N PRO A 75 -1.01 0.52 -22.40
CA PRO A 75 -0.53 1.62 -23.22
C PRO A 75 0.60 2.40 -22.54
N LEU A 76 0.59 2.54 -21.21
CA LEU A 76 1.69 3.16 -20.46
C LEU A 76 3.01 2.43 -20.70
N PHE A 77 3.01 1.10 -20.65
CA PHE A 77 4.20 0.28 -20.85
C PHE A 77 4.54 0.06 -22.33
N ALA A 78 3.58 0.20 -23.24
CA ALA A 78 3.83 0.20 -24.69
C ALA A 78 4.65 1.42 -25.15
N LEU A 79 4.65 2.52 -24.40
CA LEU A 79 5.49 3.70 -24.65
C LEU A 79 6.96 3.49 -24.25
N LEU A 80 7.25 2.46 -23.44
CA LEU A 80 8.61 2.16 -23.01
C LEU A 80 9.26 1.15 -23.96
N PRO A 81 10.59 1.20 -24.15
CA PRO A 81 11.32 0.15 -24.87
C PRO A 81 11.09 -1.22 -24.23
N ASP A 82 11.21 -2.27 -25.04
CA ASP A 82 11.14 -3.65 -24.55
C ASP A 82 12.13 -3.88 -23.40
N ALA A 83 11.58 -4.25 -22.24
CA ALA A 83 12.35 -4.36 -20.99
C ALA A 83 13.37 -5.51 -21.03
N LYS A 84 13.20 -6.51 -21.90
CA LYS A 84 14.20 -7.58 -22.10
C LYS A 84 15.41 -7.08 -22.87
N SER A 85 15.18 -6.32 -23.94
CA SER A 85 16.24 -5.77 -24.79
C SER A 85 16.93 -4.57 -24.15
N TRP A 86 16.16 -3.68 -23.51
CA TRP A 86 16.62 -2.44 -22.90
C TRP A 86 16.04 -2.31 -21.48
N PRO A 87 16.67 -2.90 -20.45
CA PRO A 87 16.12 -2.92 -19.09
C PRO A 87 16.20 -1.58 -18.36
N LEU A 88 17.18 -0.74 -18.71
CA LEU A 88 17.47 0.52 -17.99
C LEU A 88 16.34 1.55 -18.05
N PRO A 89 15.71 1.84 -19.21
CA PRO A 89 14.57 2.77 -19.26
C PRO A 89 13.42 2.39 -18.33
N THR A 90 13.02 1.12 -18.33
CA THR A 90 11.99 0.62 -17.41
C THR A 90 12.46 0.73 -15.96
N ALA A 91 13.69 0.33 -15.63
CA ALA A 91 14.21 0.46 -14.27
C ALA A 91 14.20 1.92 -13.78
N ILE A 92 14.72 2.85 -14.58
CA ILE A 92 14.73 4.29 -14.28
C ILE A 92 13.31 4.81 -14.07
N PHE A 93 12.34 4.37 -14.87
CA PHE A 93 10.94 4.75 -14.68
C PHE A 93 10.42 4.37 -13.28
N TYR A 94 10.67 3.15 -12.82
CA TYR A 94 10.31 2.74 -11.45
C TYR A 94 11.05 3.52 -10.37
N PHE A 95 12.33 3.87 -10.59
CA PHE A 95 13.09 4.67 -9.63
C PHE A 95 12.48 6.07 -9.49
N LEU A 96 12.08 6.68 -10.61
CA LEU A 96 11.42 7.98 -10.61
C LEU A 96 10.07 7.93 -9.89
N VAL A 97 9.28 6.86 -10.08
CA VAL A 97 8.02 6.68 -9.36
C VAL A 97 8.24 6.57 -7.84
N ASP A 98 9.27 5.85 -7.39
CA ASP A 98 9.65 5.80 -5.97
C ASP A 98 10.05 7.18 -5.43
N LEU A 99 10.80 7.98 -6.20
CA LEU A 99 11.14 9.35 -5.81
C LEU A 99 9.90 10.25 -5.72
N LEU A 100 8.92 10.08 -6.62
CA LEU A 100 7.64 10.79 -6.56
C LEU A 100 6.83 10.40 -5.32
N ASN A 101 6.80 9.10 -4.98
CA ASN A 101 6.18 8.60 -3.75
C ASN A 101 6.84 9.21 -2.50
N ALA A 102 8.17 9.25 -2.47
CA ALA A 102 8.92 9.88 -1.41
C ALA A 102 8.63 11.39 -1.31
N TYR A 103 8.47 12.08 -2.43
CA TYR A 103 8.08 13.49 -2.46
C TYR A 103 6.68 13.73 -1.87
N ALA A 104 5.72 12.85 -2.16
CA ALA A 104 4.40 12.91 -1.53
C ALA A 104 4.52 12.74 0.00
N LEU A 105 5.36 11.81 0.49
CA LEU A 105 5.62 11.64 1.93
C LEU A 105 6.25 12.88 2.58
N VAL A 106 7.18 13.56 1.92
CA VAL A 106 7.73 14.85 2.39
C VAL A 106 6.59 15.85 2.61
N THR A 107 5.67 15.94 1.64
CA THR A 107 4.52 16.86 1.70
C THR A 107 3.56 16.48 2.83
N ILE A 108 3.28 15.19 3.00
CA ILE A 108 2.44 14.68 4.09
C ILE A 108 3.06 15.00 5.45
N SER A 109 4.35 14.74 5.64
CA SER A 109 5.07 15.07 6.87
C SER A 109 5.09 16.58 7.15
N ALA A 110 5.37 17.40 6.13
CA ALA A 110 5.42 18.85 6.25
C ALA A 110 4.06 19.48 6.62
N SER A 111 2.95 18.82 6.27
CA SER A 111 1.60 19.28 6.63
C SER A 111 1.35 19.32 8.15
N GLY A 112 2.11 18.54 8.93
CA GLY A 112 1.95 18.44 10.38
C GLY A 112 0.66 17.74 10.85
N GLN A 113 -0.18 17.26 9.92
CA GLN A 113 -1.48 16.64 10.23
C GLN A 113 -1.37 15.34 11.03
N SER A 114 -0.22 14.66 11.01
CA SER A 114 0.01 13.45 11.82
C SER A 114 0.13 13.76 13.32
N VAL A 115 0.39 15.01 13.67
CA VAL A 115 0.67 15.44 15.05
C VAL A 115 -0.40 16.40 15.55
N LYS A 116 -0.89 17.29 14.68
CA LYS A 116 -1.96 18.23 14.98
C LYS A 116 -2.97 18.18 13.85
N SER A 117 -4.15 17.68 14.15
CA SER A 117 -5.33 17.78 13.30
C SER A 117 -6.23 18.92 13.79
N ARG A 118 -7.38 19.12 13.13
CA ARG A 118 -8.41 20.07 13.57
C ARG A 118 -8.93 19.76 14.99
N LEU A 119 -9.06 18.49 15.35
CA LEU A 119 -9.76 18.04 16.57
C LEU A 119 -8.84 17.39 17.62
N HIS A 120 -7.55 17.24 17.30
CA HIS A 120 -6.57 16.59 18.16
C HIS A 120 -5.20 17.25 18.04
N SER A 121 -4.46 17.29 19.14
CA SER A 121 -3.06 17.74 19.18
C SER A 121 -2.30 16.79 20.09
N ALA A 122 -1.34 16.07 19.53
CA ALA A 122 -0.53 15.12 20.27
C ALA A 122 0.24 15.82 21.41
N VAL A 123 0.40 15.11 22.54
CA VAL A 123 1.11 15.64 23.72
C VAL A 123 2.59 15.85 23.38
N ARG A 124 3.23 14.86 22.76
CA ARG A 124 4.64 14.90 22.34
C ARG A 124 4.83 15.47 20.92
N LYS A 125 4.07 16.50 20.55
CA LYS A 125 4.07 17.06 19.18
C LYS A 125 5.43 17.54 18.64
N HIS A 126 6.36 17.84 19.54
CA HIS A 126 7.72 18.26 19.20
C HIS A 126 8.61 17.08 18.77
N VAL A 127 8.26 15.84 19.14
CA VAL A 127 9.00 14.62 18.80
C VAL A 127 8.54 14.12 17.43
N ARG A 128 9.06 14.74 16.36
CA ARG A 128 8.71 14.38 14.98
C ARG A 128 9.93 14.28 14.07
N TRP A 129 9.84 13.42 13.07
CA TRP A 129 10.78 13.43 11.95
C TRP A 129 10.41 14.54 10.96
N ASP A 130 11.42 15.16 10.35
CA ASP A 130 11.21 16.05 9.21
C ASP A 130 10.90 15.24 7.93
N GLY A 131 10.33 15.90 6.93
CA GLY A 131 9.89 15.24 5.71
C GLY A 131 11.00 14.50 4.97
N VAL A 132 12.24 15.01 4.98
CA VAL A 132 13.38 14.34 4.33
C VAL A 132 13.74 13.06 5.06
N SER A 133 13.66 13.03 6.39
CA SER A 133 13.84 11.79 7.16
C SER A 133 12.75 10.79 6.85
N VAL A 134 11.47 11.18 6.82
CA VAL A 134 10.34 10.28 6.46
C VAL A 134 10.53 9.70 5.05
N ALA A 135 10.96 10.53 4.09
CA ALA A 135 11.30 10.06 2.75
C ALA A 135 12.47 9.07 2.75
N ALA A 136 13.49 9.28 3.57
CA ALA A 136 14.62 8.35 3.70
C ALA A 136 14.17 6.98 4.25
N TRP A 137 13.27 6.96 5.25
CA TRP A 137 12.67 5.72 5.76
C TRP A 137 12.00 4.92 4.65
N PHE A 138 11.28 5.56 3.72
CA PHE A 138 10.67 4.89 2.58
C PHE A 138 11.68 4.47 1.51
N LEU A 139 12.58 5.37 1.09
CA LEU A 139 13.48 5.16 -0.03
C LEU A 139 14.56 4.10 0.23
N PHE A 140 14.99 3.97 1.50
CA PHE A 140 16.00 3.01 1.93
C PHE A 140 15.41 1.77 2.63
N ASN A 141 14.08 1.65 2.69
CA ASN A 141 13.44 0.42 3.16
C ASN A 141 13.75 -0.73 2.17
N PRO A 142 14.33 -1.86 2.62
CA PRO A 142 14.60 -3.01 1.77
C PRO A 142 13.37 -3.52 1.01
N LEU A 143 12.18 -3.43 1.61
CA LEU A 143 10.94 -3.86 0.96
C LEU A 143 10.56 -2.94 -0.22
N THR A 144 10.76 -1.62 -0.08
CA THR A 144 10.58 -0.66 -1.19
C THR A 144 11.57 -0.94 -2.30
N ILE A 145 12.85 -1.12 -1.95
CA ILE A 145 13.91 -1.39 -2.93
C ILE A 145 13.62 -2.67 -3.70
N ALA A 146 13.28 -3.76 -2.99
CA ALA A 146 12.94 -5.04 -3.62
C ALA A 146 11.72 -4.94 -4.54
N THR A 147 10.66 -4.25 -4.10
CA THR A 147 9.44 -4.01 -4.91
C THR A 147 9.78 -3.21 -6.18
N CYS A 148 10.60 -2.17 -6.05
CA CYS A 148 11.03 -1.30 -7.15
C CYS A 148 11.86 -2.09 -8.18
N LEU A 149 12.86 -2.85 -7.73
CA LEU A 149 13.71 -3.67 -8.59
C LEU A 149 12.93 -4.81 -9.27
N ALA A 150 11.94 -5.39 -8.57
CA ALA A 150 11.04 -6.41 -9.14
C ALA A 150 10.07 -5.85 -10.18
N ARG A 151 9.98 -4.52 -10.31
CA ARG A 151 9.06 -3.80 -11.20
C ARG A 151 7.58 -4.12 -10.91
N ALA A 152 7.22 -4.35 -9.65
CA ALA A 152 5.84 -4.67 -9.28
C ALA A 152 4.90 -3.47 -9.54
N THR A 153 3.76 -3.69 -10.20
CA THR A 153 2.82 -2.62 -10.58
C THR A 153 2.08 -2.02 -9.38
N SER A 154 2.18 -2.64 -8.20
CA SER A 154 1.67 -2.10 -6.92
C SER A 154 2.28 -0.74 -6.56
N VAL A 155 3.43 -0.38 -7.15
CA VAL A 155 4.02 0.96 -7.00
C VAL A 155 3.07 2.07 -7.49
N PHE A 156 2.28 1.83 -8.55
CA PHE A 156 1.34 2.81 -9.09
C PHE A 156 0.11 2.98 -8.19
N THR A 157 -0.40 1.88 -7.62
CA THR A 157 -1.43 1.95 -6.58
C THR A 157 -0.93 2.71 -5.36
N THR A 158 0.32 2.46 -4.94
CA THR A 158 1.00 3.18 -3.86
C THR A 158 1.09 4.68 -4.17
N SER A 159 1.46 5.05 -5.40
CA SER A 159 1.45 6.44 -5.85
C SER A 159 0.07 7.07 -5.75
N GLY A 160 -0.97 6.41 -6.26
CA GLY A 160 -2.33 6.91 -6.16
C GLY A 160 -2.74 7.17 -4.71
N ILE A 161 -2.44 6.26 -3.78
CA ILE A 161 -2.74 6.42 -2.35
C ILE A 161 -1.94 7.59 -1.74
N LEU A 162 -0.62 7.64 -1.92
CA LEU A 162 0.22 8.68 -1.33
C LEU A 162 -0.11 10.07 -1.89
N PHE A 163 -0.36 10.19 -3.19
CA PHE A 163 -0.82 11.45 -3.77
C PHE A 163 -2.23 11.81 -3.33
N ALA A 164 -3.14 10.85 -3.12
CA ALA A 164 -4.46 11.12 -2.56
C ALA A 164 -4.34 11.74 -1.16
N VAL A 165 -3.52 11.15 -0.29
CA VAL A 165 -3.25 11.66 1.06
C VAL A 165 -2.53 13.01 1.02
N SER A 166 -1.49 13.15 0.19
CA SER A 166 -0.73 14.39 0.04
C SER A 166 -1.61 15.56 -0.44
N ASN A 167 -2.50 15.32 -1.41
CA ASN A 167 -3.43 16.35 -1.87
C ASN A 167 -4.49 16.67 -0.80
N ALA A 168 -4.98 15.66 -0.07
CA ALA A 168 -5.97 15.85 1.00
C ALA A 168 -5.43 16.73 2.13
N VAL A 169 -4.23 16.45 2.64
CA VAL A 169 -3.60 17.27 3.69
C VAL A 169 -3.22 18.67 3.18
N GLY A 170 -2.90 18.79 1.89
CA GLY A 170 -2.69 20.06 1.20
C GLY A 170 -3.97 20.89 1.01
N GLY A 171 -5.16 20.34 1.27
CA GLY A 171 -6.45 20.99 1.09
C GLY A 171 -6.99 20.93 -0.35
N ASN A 172 -6.33 20.22 -1.25
CA ASN A 172 -6.80 20.00 -2.62
C ASN A 172 -7.66 18.73 -2.70
N SER A 173 -8.91 18.87 -2.27
CA SER A 173 -9.81 17.72 -2.12
C SER A 173 -10.25 17.07 -3.43
N ILE A 174 -10.26 17.82 -4.54
CA ILE A 174 -10.60 17.29 -5.87
C ILE A 174 -9.49 16.34 -6.34
N ASN A 175 -8.23 16.82 -6.34
CA ASN A 175 -7.10 15.98 -6.74
C ASN A 175 -6.91 14.78 -5.82
N ALA A 176 -7.27 14.92 -4.53
CA ALA A 176 -7.29 13.79 -3.60
C ALA A 176 -8.25 12.69 -4.07
N MET A 177 -9.47 13.03 -4.49
CA MET A 177 -10.46 12.06 -4.99
C MET A 177 -10.07 11.47 -6.35
N LEU A 178 -9.47 12.26 -7.25
CA LEU A 178 -8.96 11.76 -8.53
C LEU A 178 -7.81 10.76 -8.33
N ALA A 179 -6.87 11.07 -7.43
CA ALA A 179 -5.76 10.16 -7.11
C ALA A 179 -6.26 8.89 -6.38
N LEU A 180 -7.26 9.01 -5.50
CA LEU A 180 -7.91 7.85 -4.88
C LEU A 180 -8.66 7.01 -5.92
N GLY A 181 -9.33 7.65 -6.88
CA GLY A 181 -10.00 6.99 -8.00
C GLY A 181 -9.02 6.22 -8.87
N PHE A 182 -7.86 6.82 -9.18
CA PHE A 182 -6.77 6.14 -9.87
C PHE A 182 -6.26 4.92 -9.09
N ALA A 183 -6.00 5.05 -7.78
CA ALA A 183 -5.61 3.91 -6.95
C ALA A 183 -6.68 2.80 -6.93
N SER A 184 -7.95 3.18 -6.80
CA SER A 184 -9.11 2.28 -6.73
C SER A 184 -9.43 1.60 -8.06
N TYR A 185 -9.02 2.23 -9.17
CA TYR A 185 -9.08 1.63 -10.49
C TYR A 185 -7.99 0.56 -10.68
N LEU A 186 -6.79 0.78 -10.14
CA LEU A 186 -5.69 -0.19 -10.23
C LEU A 186 -5.85 -1.39 -9.29
N SER A 187 -6.50 -1.20 -8.14
CA SER A 187 -6.80 -2.25 -7.16
C SER A 187 -8.07 -1.89 -6.39
N LEU A 188 -8.82 -2.85 -5.87
CA LEU A 188 -10.12 -2.57 -5.23
C LEU A 188 -10.03 -1.96 -3.83
N TYR A 189 -9.05 -2.38 -3.02
CA TYR A 189 -8.97 -2.01 -1.60
C TYR A 189 -8.80 -0.50 -1.31
N PRO A 190 -8.14 0.33 -2.14
CA PRO A 190 -8.01 1.76 -1.88
C PRO A 190 -9.35 2.47 -1.78
N ALA A 191 -10.42 1.96 -2.40
CA ALA A 191 -11.76 2.52 -2.28
C ALA A 191 -12.24 2.59 -0.82
N LEU A 192 -11.78 1.66 0.03
CA LEU A 192 -12.07 1.62 1.46
C LEU A 192 -11.44 2.79 2.25
N LEU A 193 -10.46 3.49 1.66
CA LEU A 193 -9.86 4.69 2.24
C LEU A 193 -10.70 5.96 1.99
N PHE A 194 -11.80 5.88 1.22
CA PHE A 194 -12.63 7.03 0.89
C PHE A 194 -13.10 7.80 2.14
N ILE A 195 -13.66 7.07 3.12
CA ILE A 195 -14.23 7.68 4.32
C ILE A 195 -13.18 8.47 5.11
N PRO A 196 -12.06 7.89 5.56
CA PRO A 196 -11.06 8.66 6.30
C PRO A 196 -10.41 9.76 5.44
N LEU A 197 -10.23 9.56 4.12
CA LEU A 197 -9.66 10.57 3.25
C LEU A 197 -10.58 11.79 3.07
N VAL A 198 -11.89 11.59 2.90
CA VAL A 198 -12.86 12.70 2.82
C VAL A 198 -12.95 13.44 4.16
N LEU A 199 -12.74 12.77 5.29
CA LEU A 199 -12.64 13.42 6.60
C LEU A 199 -11.41 14.33 6.71
N VAL A 200 -10.24 13.90 6.21
CA VAL A 200 -9.05 14.78 6.11
C VAL A 200 -9.38 16.02 5.28
N CYS A 201 -9.98 15.83 4.10
CA CYS A 201 -10.39 16.92 3.21
C CYS A 201 -11.40 17.87 3.88
N TYR A 202 -12.39 17.31 4.59
CA TYR A 202 -13.41 18.07 5.29
C TYR A 202 -12.79 18.91 6.40
N ASP A 203 -11.95 18.31 7.24
CA ASP A 203 -11.33 19.00 8.36
C ASP A 203 -10.46 20.17 7.88
N ARG A 204 -9.69 19.97 6.79
CA ARG A 204 -8.92 21.03 6.13
C ARG A 204 -9.79 22.15 5.56
N ARG A 205 -10.96 21.82 5.00
CA ARG A 205 -11.87 22.82 4.42
C ARG A 205 -12.63 23.59 5.50
N SER A 206 -12.99 22.94 6.60
CA SER A 206 -13.70 23.56 7.72
C SER A 206 -12.86 24.50 8.58
N GLU A 207 -11.53 24.47 8.46
CA GLU A 207 -10.64 25.49 9.04
C GLU A 207 -10.75 26.85 8.32
N GLY A 208 -11.39 26.90 7.15
CA GLY A 208 -11.67 28.13 6.41
C GLY A 208 -12.93 28.87 6.88
N PRO A 209 -13.20 30.06 6.30
CA PRO A 209 -14.26 30.96 6.79
C PRO A 209 -15.69 30.43 6.63
N ASN A 210 -15.92 29.52 5.66
CA ASN A 210 -17.25 28.97 5.36
C ASN A 210 -17.20 27.43 5.40
N PRO A 211 -17.50 26.79 6.55
CA PRO A 211 -17.50 25.34 6.66
C PRO A 211 -18.65 24.75 5.83
N PRO A 212 -18.38 23.74 4.98
CA PRO A 212 -19.43 23.12 4.19
C PRO A 212 -20.32 22.22 5.06
N ASN A 213 -21.55 22.01 4.60
CA ASN A 213 -22.41 20.98 5.16
C ASN A 213 -21.76 19.60 4.95
N VAL A 214 -21.72 18.78 6.00
CA VAL A 214 -21.03 17.48 6.01
C VAL A 214 -21.60 16.54 4.94
N GLY A 215 -22.92 16.39 4.88
CA GLY A 215 -23.59 15.46 3.97
C GLY A 215 -23.36 15.83 2.51
N SER A 216 -23.54 17.10 2.15
CA SER A 216 -23.31 17.56 0.77
C SER A 216 -21.83 17.49 0.38
N PHE A 217 -20.92 17.73 1.31
CA PHE A 217 -19.49 17.59 1.07
C PHE A 217 -19.11 16.13 0.78
N ILE A 218 -19.57 15.19 1.61
CA ILE A 218 -19.31 13.76 1.40
C ILE A 218 -19.91 13.29 0.07
N ALA A 219 -21.18 13.63 -0.21
CA ALA A 219 -21.86 13.24 -1.44
C ALA A 219 -21.14 13.75 -2.69
N ARG A 220 -20.68 15.02 -2.69
CA ARG A 220 -19.91 15.59 -3.81
C ARG A 220 -18.59 14.87 -4.02
N HIS A 221 -17.87 14.53 -2.97
CA HIS A 221 -16.57 13.83 -3.09
C HIS A 221 -16.75 12.36 -3.47
N ALA A 222 -17.82 11.70 -3.00
CA ALA A 222 -18.20 10.37 -3.46
C ALA A 222 -18.50 10.38 -4.97
N ALA A 223 -19.27 11.38 -5.45
CA ALA A 223 -19.55 11.54 -6.87
C ALA A 223 -18.27 11.78 -7.69
N LEU A 224 -17.32 12.58 -7.18
CA LEU A 224 -16.01 12.79 -7.83
C LEU A 224 -15.19 11.50 -7.91
N LEU A 225 -15.16 10.71 -6.83
CA LEU A 225 -14.46 9.42 -6.81
C LEU A 225 -15.09 8.45 -7.84
N LEU A 226 -16.41 8.31 -7.81
CA LEU A 226 -17.15 7.45 -8.74
C LEU A 226 -16.96 7.89 -10.20
N ALA A 227 -17.03 9.19 -10.48
CA ALA A 227 -16.78 9.73 -11.81
C ALA A 227 -15.34 9.47 -12.29
N SER A 228 -14.35 9.58 -11.40
CA SER A 228 -12.95 9.27 -11.71
C SER A 228 -12.77 7.80 -12.07
N VAL A 229 -13.33 6.89 -11.28
CA VAL A 229 -13.25 5.44 -11.55
C VAL A 229 -13.99 5.10 -12.84
N ALA A 230 -15.21 5.62 -13.02
CA ALA A 230 -16.00 5.42 -14.23
C ALA A 230 -15.30 5.93 -15.49
N GLY A 231 -14.62 7.09 -15.42
CA GLY A 231 -13.82 7.61 -16.52
C GLY A 231 -12.66 6.69 -16.90
N LEU A 232 -11.92 6.16 -15.92
CA LEU A 232 -10.81 5.22 -16.15
C LEU A 232 -11.30 3.87 -16.69
N LEU A 233 -12.45 3.37 -16.20
CA LEU A 233 -13.11 2.20 -16.76
C LEU A 233 -13.60 2.43 -18.20
N GLY A 234 -14.12 3.62 -18.49
CA GLY A 234 -14.51 4.03 -19.84
C GLY A 234 -13.31 4.03 -20.80
N LEU A 235 -12.19 4.63 -20.39
CA LEU A 235 -10.93 4.59 -21.16
C LEU A 235 -10.43 3.15 -21.37
N SER A 236 -10.57 2.30 -20.36
CA SER A 236 -10.21 0.88 -20.45
C SER A 236 -11.07 0.15 -21.49
N CYS A 237 -12.37 0.42 -21.51
CA CYS A 237 -13.29 -0.13 -22.50
C CYS A 237 -12.92 0.30 -23.93
N LEU A 238 -12.47 1.55 -24.12
CA LEU A 238 -12.00 2.02 -25.42
C LEU A 238 -10.73 1.29 -25.90
N ILE A 239 -9.90 0.78 -24.97
CA ILE A 239 -8.66 0.07 -25.28
C ILE A 239 -8.93 -1.42 -25.54
N THR A 240 -9.75 -2.06 -24.71
CA THR A 240 -9.98 -3.52 -24.77
C THR A 240 -11.15 -3.91 -25.66
N GLY A 241 -12.05 -2.99 -25.99
CA GLY A 241 -13.26 -3.24 -26.79
C GLY A 241 -14.38 -3.97 -26.06
N ASN A 242 -14.07 -4.81 -25.08
CA ASN A 242 -15.04 -5.61 -24.32
C ASN A 242 -14.98 -5.29 -22.81
N PHE A 243 -16.04 -4.64 -22.30
CA PHE A 243 -16.14 -4.24 -20.89
C PHE A 243 -16.16 -5.44 -19.92
N TRP A 244 -17.01 -6.43 -20.20
CA TRP A 244 -17.25 -7.53 -19.26
C TRP A 244 -16.05 -8.45 -19.14
N GLU A 245 -15.31 -8.64 -20.23
CA GLU A 245 -14.11 -9.44 -20.26
C GLU A 245 -13.03 -8.87 -19.33
N PHE A 246 -12.66 -7.59 -19.49
CA PHE A 246 -11.62 -7.01 -18.64
C PHE A 246 -12.10 -6.88 -17.19
N VAL A 247 -13.37 -6.53 -16.94
CA VAL A 247 -13.90 -6.40 -15.58
C VAL A 247 -13.87 -7.74 -14.86
N SER A 248 -14.27 -8.82 -15.53
CA SER A 248 -14.19 -10.18 -14.99
C SER A 248 -12.74 -10.60 -14.75
N ALA A 249 -11.87 -10.39 -15.74
CA ALA A 249 -10.47 -10.80 -15.68
C ALA A 249 -9.62 -9.98 -14.69
N THR A 250 -10.02 -8.76 -14.33
CA THR A 250 -9.30 -7.91 -13.36
C THR A 250 -10.00 -7.88 -12.02
N TYR A 251 -11.14 -7.21 -11.92
CA TYR A 251 -11.85 -7.02 -10.65
C TYR A 251 -12.54 -8.30 -10.17
N GLY A 252 -13.11 -9.09 -11.09
CA GLY A 252 -13.65 -10.41 -10.76
C GLY A 252 -12.57 -11.34 -10.20
N PHE A 253 -11.39 -11.34 -10.82
CA PHE A 253 -10.22 -12.09 -10.33
C PHE A 253 -9.78 -11.67 -8.93
N HIS A 254 -9.80 -10.37 -8.62
CA HIS A 254 -9.50 -9.89 -7.27
C HIS A 254 -10.55 -10.36 -6.25
N LEU A 255 -11.84 -10.30 -6.59
CA LEU A 255 -12.94 -10.62 -5.67
C LEU A 255 -13.09 -12.11 -5.41
N LEU A 256 -12.98 -12.94 -6.45
CA LEU A 256 -13.21 -14.38 -6.40
C LEU A 256 -11.98 -15.18 -5.97
N VAL A 257 -10.80 -14.55 -5.99
CA VAL A 257 -9.50 -15.13 -5.60
C VAL A 257 -9.33 -16.54 -6.20
N PRO A 258 -9.37 -16.68 -7.55
CA PRO A 258 -9.33 -18.00 -8.18
C PRO A 258 -7.92 -18.61 -8.13
N ASP A 259 -6.88 -17.79 -8.10
CA ASP A 259 -5.48 -18.21 -8.07
C ASP A 259 -4.99 -18.28 -6.62
N LEU A 260 -4.67 -19.47 -6.15
CA LEU A 260 -4.17 -19.72 -4.79
C LEU A 260 -2.65 -19.96 -4.77
N THR A 261 -1.93 -19.44 -5.77
CA THR A 261 -0.47 -19.45 -5.77
C THR A 261 0.04 -18.84 -4.44
N PRO A 262 1.01 -19.51 -3.78
CA PRO A 262 1.55 -19.03 -2.51
C PRO A 262 1.97 -17.57 -2.59
N ASN A 263 1.74 -16.84 -1.50
CA ASN A 263 2.16 -15.45 -1.31
C ASN A 263 2.29 -15.18 0.20
N VAL A 264 2.58 -13.94 0.61
CA VAL A 264 2.74 -13.60 2.04
C VAL A 264 1.42 -13.50 2.81
N GLY A 265 0.29 -13.67 2.14
CA GLY A 265 -1.05 -13.47 2.69
C GLY A 265 -1.65 -14.69 3.36
N LEU A 266 -2.75 -14.44 4.06
CA LEU A 266 -3.46 -15.47 4.83
C LEU A 266 -4.41 -16.32 3.97
N TRP A 267 -4.82 -15.82 2.81
CA TRP A 267 -5.90 -16.40 2.02
C TRP A 267 -5.48 -17.67 1.29
N TRP A 268 -4.35 -17.67 0.60
CA TRP A 268 -4.01 -18.73 -0.36
C TRP A 268 -4.07 -20.13 0.24
N TYR A 269 -3.48 -20.34 1.42
CA TYR A 269 -3.43 -21.63 2.08
C TYR A 269 -4.79 -22.01 2.71
N PHE A 270 -5.47 -21.04 3.34
CA PHE A 270 -6.81 -21.25 3.91
C PHE A 270 -7.82 -21.72 2.85
N PHE A 271 -7.80 -21.08 1.67
CA PHE A 271 -8.68 -21.43 0.57
C PHE A 271 -8.27 -22.72 -0.17
N ILE A 272 -7.01 -23.16 -0.06
CA ILE A 272 -6.57 -24.47 -0.56
C ILE A 272 -7.14 -25.61 0.29
N GLU A 273 -7.19 -25.44 1.61
CA GLU A 273 -7.66 -26.49 2.54
C GLU A 273 -9.20 -26.55 2.65
N MET A 274 -9.90 -25.56 2.10
CA MET A 274 -11.34 -25.44 2.23
C MET A 274 -12.10 -26.23 1.17
N PHE A 275 -13.17 -26.90 1.59
CA PHE A 275 -14.11 -27.53 0.66
C PHE A 275 -14.85 -26.49 -0.19
N ASP A 276 -15.02 -26.79 -1.47
CA ASP A 276 -15.65 -25.90 -2.45
C ASP A 276 -17.04 -25.40 -2.02
N SER A 277 -17.84 -26.25 -1.36
CA SER A 277 -19.19 -25.89 -0.89
C SER A 277 -19.20 -24.72 0.11
N PHE A 278 -18.09 -24.43 0.79
CA PHE A 278 -17.98 -23.31 1.74
C PHE A 278 -17.21 -22.11 1.18
N ARG A 279 -16.63 -22.22 -0.02
CA ARG A 279 -15.73 -21.20 -0.59
C ARG A 279 -16.40 -19.82 -0.67
N GLU A 280 -17.59 -19.74 -1.24
CA GLU A 280 -18.31 -18.46 -1.41
C GLU A 280 -18.64 -17.79 -0.07
N PHE A 281 -19.04 -18.58 0.93
CA PHE A 281 -19.32 -18.09 2.27
C PHE A 281 -18.06 -17.44 2.89
N PHE A 282 -16.93 -18.14 2.86
CA PHE A 282 -15.69 -17.61 3.44
C PHE A 282 -15.07 -16.47 2.63
N LEU A 283 -15.24 -16.43 1.30
CA LEU A 283 -14.92 -15.23 0.51
C LEU A 283 -15.67 -14.02 1.06
N GLY A 284 -16.98 -14.16 1.30
CA GLY A 284 -17.80 -13.11 1.91
C GLY A 284 -17.31 -12.70 3.31
N VAL A 285 -17.01 -13.68 4.17
CA VAL A 285 -16.51 -13.42 5.54
C VAL A 285 -15.18 -12.66 5.52
N PHE A 286 -14.22 -13.06 4.69
CA PHE A 286 -12.91 -12.42 4.64
C PHE A 286 -12.99 -10.98 4.08
N TRP A 287 -13.82 -10.74 3.07
CA TRP A 287 -14.08 -9.39 2.57
C TRP A 287 -14.81 -8.51 3.59
N LEU A 288 -15.82 -9.06 4.28
CA LEU A 288 -16.53 -8.36 5.35
C LEU A 288 -15.58 -8.02 6.50
N HIS A 289 -14.71 -8.95 6.89
CA HIS A 289 -13.69 -8.73 7.89
C HIS A 289 -12.81 -7.54 7.51
N LEU A 290 -12.26 -7.52 6.29
CA LEU A 290 -11.44 -6.42 5.78
C LEU A 290 -12.19 -5.08 5.80
N ALA A 291 -13.44 -5.06 5.33
CA ALA A 291 -14.25 -3.85 5.25
C ALA A 291 -14.71 -3.32 6.61
N SER A 292 -14.95 -4.19 7.59
CA SER A 292 -15.46 -3.81 8.91
C SER A 292 -14.52 -2.88 9.71
N TYR A 293 -13.21 -3.01 9.50
CA TYR A 293 -12.21 -2.12 10.11
C TYR A 293 -12.39 -0.66 9.72
N VAL A 294 -12.93 -0.36 8.53
CA VAL A 294 -13.16 1.03 8.07
C VAL A 294 -14.11 1.73 9.02
N GLY A 295 -15.25 1.10 9.35
CA GLY A 295 -16.24 1.65 10.26
C GLY A 295 -15.67 1.82 11.67
N GLY A 296 -15.11 0.74 12.23
CA GLY A 296 -14.60 0.73 13.61
C GLY A 296 -13.46 1.72 13.85
N LEU A 297 -12.48 1.80 12.94
CA LEU A 297 -11.37 2.75 13.08
C LEU A 297 -11.83 4.19 12.82
N THR A 298 -12.74 4.41 11.87
CA THR A 298 -13.26 5.76 11.57
C THR A 298 -14.03 6.35 12.75
N THR A 299 -14.87 5.55 13.40
CA THR A 299 -15.62 6.00 14.57
C THR A 299 -14.70 6.25 15.75
N ARG A 300 -13.77 5.33 16.04
CA ARG A 300 -12.87 5.47 17.19
C ARG A 300 -11.88 6.62 17.04
N PHE A 301 -11.25 6.79 15.89
CA PHE A 301 -10.18 7.78 15.66
C PHE A 301 -10.65 8.97 14.82
N ARG A 302 -11.92 9.34 14.88
CA ARG A 302 -12.46 10.47 14.11
C ARG A 302 -11.66 11.77 14.29
N ARG A 303 -11.04 11.97 15.44
CA ARG A 303 -10.20 13.15 15.73
C ARG A 303 -8.86 13.13 14.97
N GLN A 304 -8.42 11.98 14.48
CA GLN A 304 -7.14 11.75 13.81
C GLN A 304 -7.32 11.01 12.47
N PRO A 305 -7.96 11.61 11.46
CA PRO A 305 -8.30 10.93 10.21
C PRO A 305 -7.11 10.43 9.40
N LEU A 306 -5.94 11.09 9.47
CA LEU A 306 -4.71 10.59 8.84
C LEU A 306 -4.20 9.29 9.50
N PHE A 307 -4.40 9.14 10.82
CA PHE A 307 -4.03 7.92 11.53
C PHE A 307 -4.92 6.74 11.11
N ILE A 308 -6.21 6.98 10.86
CA ILE A 308 -7.12 5.96 10.33
C ILE A 308 -6.62 5.41 9.00
N ILE A 309 -6.15 6.28 8.08
CA ILE A 309 -5.57 5.86 6.80
C ILE A 309 -4.33 4.97 7.04
N THR A 310 -3.44 5.39 7.93
CA THR A 310 -2.21 4.63 8.25
C THR A 310 -2.54 3.26 8.85
N ALA A 311 -3.49 3.20 9.80
CA ALA A 311 -3.92 1.96 10.41
C ALA A 311 -4.60 1.02 9.40
N LEU A 312 -5.47 1.54 8.53
CA LEU A 312 -6.10 0.75 7.46
C LEU A 312 -5.09 0.20 6.46
N LEU A 313 -4.04 0.94 6.12
CA LEU A 313 -2.96 0.42 5.27
C LEU A 313 -2.21 -0.74 5.95
N GLY A 314 -2.04 -0.69 7.27
CA GLY A 314 -1.57 -1.84 8.06
C GLY A 314 -2.53 -3.03 8.01
N VAL A 315 -3.83 -2.79 8.18
CA VAL A 315 -4.87 -3.83 8.04
C VAL A 315 -4.81 -4.47 6.64
N PHE A 316 -4.69 -3.67 5.58
CA PHE A 316 -4.63 -4.17 4.20
C PHE A 316 -3.35 -4.97 3.92
N ALA A 317 -2.21 -4.58 4.51
CA ALA A 317 -0.98 -5.34 4.40
C ALA A 317 -1.08 -6.74 5.04
N ILE A 318 -1.97 -6.93 6.02
CA ILE A 318 -2.18 -8.20 6.72
C ILE A 318 -3.27 -9.05 6.05
N PHE A 319 -4.42 -8.44 5.74
CA PHE A 319 -5.68 -9.18 5.52
C PHE A 319 -6.22 -9.15 4.09
N LYS A 320 -5.62 -8.40 3.14
CA LYS A 320 -6.10 -8.43 1.75
C LYS A 320 -5.76 -9.78 1.07
N PRO A 321 -6.42 -10.18 -0.04
CA PRO A 321 -6.27 -11.51 -0.63
C PRO A 321 -4.92 -11.80 -1.30
N TYR A 322 -4.32 -10.79 -1.92
CA TYR A 322 -3.03 -10.89 -2.61
C TYR A 322 -2.02 -9.87 -2.09
N PRO A 323 -1.62 -9.94 -0.80
CA PRO A 323 -0.63 -9.05 -0.25
C PRO A 323 0.76 -9.39 -0.77
N SER A 324 1.57 -8.35 -0.85
CA SER A 324 2.98 -8.41 -1.20
C SER A 324 3.77 -7.57 -0.20
N ILE A 325 5.09 -7.69 -0.21
CA ILE A 325 5.96 -6.82 0.59
C ILE A 325 5.78 -5.32 0.27
N SER A 326 5.24 -4.99 -0.91
CA SER A 326 4.89 -3.61 -1.29
C SER A 326 3.86 -2.99 -0.35
N ASP A 327 2.91 -3.79 0.14
CA ASP A 327 1.81 -3.31 0.99
C ASP A 327 2.31 -3.03 2.41
N ALA A 328 3.13 -3.93 2.95
CA ALA A 328 3.85 -3.70 4.19
C ALA A 328 4.78 -2.50 4.09
N SER A 329 5.46 -2.32 2.95
CA SER A 329 6.31 -1.16 2.73
C SER A 329 5.54 0.16 2.77
N LEU A 330 4.35 0.23 2.17
CA LEU A 330 3.49 1.41 2.23
C LEU A 330 3.04 1.72 3.66
N PHE A 331 2.67 0.71 4.44
CA PHE A 331 2.39 0.89 5.87
C PHE A 331 3.61 1.44 6.62
N PHE A 332 4.79 0.84 6.42
CA PHE A 332 6.03 1.29 7.05
C PHE A 332 6.46 2.69 6.61
N ALA A 333 6.09 3.13 5.41
CA ALA A 333 6.38 4.47 4.91
C ALA A 333 5.68 5.57 5.72
N LEU A 334 4.51 5.26 6.30
CA LEU A 334 3.70 6.20 7.07
C LEU A 334 3.98 6.14 8.58
N LEU A 335 4.49 5.02 9.11
CA LEU A 335 4.83 4.89 10.54
C LEU A 335 5.76 6.02 11.07
N PRO A 336 6.81 6.46 10.35
CA PRO A 336 7.67 7.56 10.79
C PRO A 336 6.94 8.89 11.00
N LEU A 337 5.77 9.11 10.39
CA LEU A 337 4.93 10.29 10.66
C LEU A 337 4.49 10.37 12.12
N TYR A 338 4.46 9.22 12.81
CA TYR A 338 4.01 9.03 14.19
C TYR A 338 5.16 8.79 15.17
N ARG A 339 6.33 9.39 14.92
CA ARG A 339 7.49 9.30 15.82
C ARG A 339 7.18 9.68 17.28
N HIS A 340 6.17 10.53 17.51
CA HIS A 340 5.68 10.92 18.84
C HIS A 340 4.96 9.78 19.59
N LEU A 341 4.49 8.74 18.88
CA LEU A 341 3.87 7.54 19.44
C LEU A 341 4.89 6.45 19.79
N PHE A 342 6.05 6.44 19.15
CA PHE A 342 7.06 5.37 19.36
C PHE A 342 7.47 5.17 20.83
N PRO A 343 7.61 6.20 21.68
CA PRO A 343 7.89 6.00 23.11
C PRO A 343 6.77 5.31 23.90
N LEU A 344 5.54 5.29 23.36
CA LEU A 344 4.38 4.67 23.99
C LEU A 344 4.16 3.22 23.53
N MET A 345 4.85 2.80 22.46
CA MET A 345 4.82 1.45 21.92
C MET A 345 5.69 0.52 22.78
N ARG A 346 5.19 -0.70 23.06
CA ARG A 346 5.84 -1.65 23.98
C ARG A 346 6.42 -2.87 23.27
N TYR A 347 5.79 -3.30 22.18
CA TYR A 347 6.09 -4.55 21.50
C TYR A 347 6.90 -4.36 20.22
N THR A 348 7.40 -3.15 19.95
CA THR A 348 8.21 -2.83 18.76
C THR A 348 9.36 -3.79 18.54
N PHE A 349 10.10 -4.17 19.59
CA PHE A 349 11.21 -5.12 19.47
C PHE A 349 10.73 -6.51 19.03
N PHE A 350 9.65 -7.01 19.63
CA PHE A 350 9.10 -8.33 19.29
C PHE A 350 8.54 -8.33 17.86
N ALA A 351 7.74 -7.32 17.51
CA ALA A 351 7.17 -7.16 16.18
C ALA A 351 8.26 -7.05 15.11
N GLY A 352 9.26 -6.19 15.33
CA GLY A 352 10.40 -6.03 14.42
C GLY A 352 11.22 -7.31 14.26
N SER A 353 11.45 -8.04 15.35
CA SER A 353 12.15 -9.33 15.32
C SER A 353 11.37 -10.40 14.55
N ALA A 354 10.06 -10.49 14.73
CA ALA A 354 9.20 -11.42 14.00
C ALA A 354 9.17 -11.11 12.49
N ILE A 355 9.09 -9.84 12.12
CA ILE A 355 9.14 -9.38 10.71
C ILE A 355 10.51 -9.68 10.10
N LEU A 356 11.60 -9.42 10.82
CA LEU A 356 12.95 -9.72 10.34
C LEU A 356 13.17 -11.23 10.17
N TYR A 357 12.78 -12.01 11.18
CA TYR A 357 12.85 -13.47 11.17
C TYR A 357 12.10 -14.06 9.97
N SER A 358 10.87 -13.60 9.74
CA SER A 358 10.05 -14.06 8.60
C SER A 358 10.58 -13.59 7.25
N SER A 359 11.14 -12.39 7.15
CA SER A 359 11.76 -11.89 5.92
C SER A 359 13.00 -12.69 5.52
N LEU A 360 13.78 -13.17 6.50
CA LEU A 360 14.98 -13.96 6.27
C LEU A 360 14.67 -15.43 5.94
N LEU A 361 13.74 -16.05 6.68
CA LEU A 361 13.42 -17.47 6.51
C LEU A 361 12.37 -17.75 5.43
N GLY A 362 11.50 -16.79 5.10
CA GLY A 362 10.47 -16.92 4.06
C GLY A 362 11.03 -17.48 2.74
N PRO A 363 12.03 -16.81 2.14
CA PRO A 363 12.63 -17.28 0.89
C PRO A 363 13.30 -18.64 1.00
N ALA A 364 13.88 -18.96 2.16
CA ALA A 364 14.52 -20.25 2.40
C ALA A 364 13.48 -21.38 2.49
N PHE A 365 12.39 -21.18 3.23
CA PHE A 365 11.32 -22.18 3.34
C PHE A 365 10.58 -22.37 2.02
N TYR A 366 10.35 -21.29 1.26
CA TYR A 366 9.83 -21.40 -0.10
C TYR A 366 10.76 -22.25 -0.98
N HIS A 367 12.07 -22.01 -0.90
CA HIS A 367 13.04 -22.76 -1.69
C HIS A 367 13.11 -24.24 -1.30
N LEU A 368 13.10 -24.55 -0.01
CA LEU A 368 13.11 -25.93 0.48
C LEU A 368 11.88 -26.71 0.02
N TRP A 369 10.73 -26.04 -0.07
CA TRP A 369 9.50 -26.64 -0.56
C TRP A 369 9.50 -26.81 -2.09
N ILE A 370 9.71 -25.74 -2.85
CA ILE A 370 9.50 -25.75 -4.30
C ILE A 370 10.67 -26.35 -5.07
N TYR A 371 11.92 -26.08 -4.66
CA TYR A 371 13.09 -26.45 -5.44
C TYR A 371 13.87 -27.63 -4.83
N ALA A 372 14.08 -27.63 -3.52
CA ALA A 372 14.86 -28.68 -2.87
C ALA A 372 14.03 -29.96 -2.58
N GLY A 373 12.70 -29.85 -2.51
CA GLY A 373 11.80 -30.96 -2.17
C GLY A 373 11.97 -31.51 -0.75
N SER A 374 12.75 -30.85 0.10
CA SER A 374 13.02 -31.25 1.49
C SER A 374 12.09 -30.57 2.50
N GLY A 375 11.17 -29.73 2.04
CA GLY A 375 10.12 -29.07 2.83
C GLY A 375 8.73 -29.23 2.21
N ASN A 376 7.69 -28.88 2.96
CA ASN A 376 6.31 -28.86 2.48
C ASN A 376 5.70 -27.46 2.58
N ALA A 377 4.49 -27.30 2.02
CA ALA A 377 3.74 -26.03 2.01
C ALA A 377 3.57 -25.42 3.42
N ASN A 378 3.43 -26.28 4.43
CA ASN A 378 3.14 -25.87 5.81
C ASN A 378 4.32 -25.08 6.41
N PHE A 379 5.57 -25.38 6.03
CA PHE A 379 6.72 -24.59 6.48
C PHE A 379 6.66 -23.16 5.94
N PHE A 380 6.36 -23.00 4.64
CA PHE A 380 6.21 -21.68 4.05
C PHE A 380 4.99 -20.94 4.63
N TYR A 381 3.86 -21.62 4.79
CA TYR A 381 2.69 -20.99 5.38
C TYR A 381 2.90 -20.60 6.84
N ALA A 382 3.58 -21.43 7.65
CA ALA A 382 3.90 -21.12 9.03
C ALA A 382 4.74 -19.83 9.14
N ILE A 383 5.72 -19.63 8.25
CA ILE A 383 6.52 -18.39 8.29
C ILE A 383 5.72 -17.18 7.78
N THR A 384 4.77 -17.35 6.85
CA THR A 384 3.84 -16.26 6.49
C THR A 384 2.88 -15.90 7.62
N LEU A 385 2.47 -16.87 8.46
CA LEU A 385 1.72 -16.58 9.68
C LEU A 385 2.54 -15.76 10.68
N VAL A 386 3.84 -16.05 10.83
CA VAL A 386 4.75 -15.25 11.67
C VAL A 386 4.92 -13.83 11.12
N TRP A 387 5.00 -13.69 9.79
CA TRP A 387 4.99 -12.38 9.11
C TRP A 387 3.72 -11.58 9.45
N SER A 388 2.55 -12.18 9.26
CA SER A 388 1.26 -11.55 9.57
C SER A 388 1.14 -11.22 11.06
N LEU A 389 1.59 -12.11 11.95
CA LEU A 389 1.61 -11.86 13.40
C LEU A 389 2.48 -10.65 13.75
N GLY A 390 3.68 -10.56 13.18
CA GLY A 390 4.58 -9.42 13.39
C GLY A 390 3.93 -8.09 12.97
N LEU A 391 3.28 -8.07 11.79
CA LEU A 391 2.52 -6.91 11.31
C LEU A 391 1.31 -6.59 12.21
N SER A 392 0.56 -7.59 12.66
CA SER A 392 -0.59 -7.42 13.55
C SER A 392 -0.19 -6.84 14.90
N ILE A 393 0.91 -7.31 15.49
CA ILE A 393 1.44 -6.77 16.76
C ILE A 393 1.89 -5.33 16.56
N LEU A 394 2.62 -5.04 15.48
CA LEU A 394 3.06 -3.67 15.18
C LEU A 394 1.87 -2.72 15.02
N LEU A 395 0.84 -3.14 14.28
CA LEU A 395 -0.39 -2.37 14.08
C LEU A 395 -1.13 -2.16 15.41
N ALA A 396 -1.35 -3.23 16.19
CA ALA A 396 -2.04 -3.16 17.46
C ALA A 396 -1.32 -2.28 18.48
N ASP A 397 0.01 -2.39 18.55
CA ASP A 397 0.85 -1.58 19.44
C ASP A 397 0.85 -0.10 19.02
N THR A 398 0.85 0.17 17.71
CA THR A 398 0.71 1.55 17.18
C THR A 398 -0.67 2.13 17.49
N VAL A 399 -1.74 1.34 17.35
CA VAL A 399 -3.11 1.72 17.72
C VAL A 399 -3.20 1.99 19.21
N PHE A 400 -2.67 1.10 20.06
CA PHE A 400 -2.61 1.30 21.50
C PHE A 400 -1.87 2.59 21.87
N ALA A 401 -0.72 2.85 21.25
CA ALA A 401 0.05 4.08 21.47
C ALA A 401 -0.75 5.34 21.11
N ALA A 402 -1.51 5.32 20.01
CA ALA A 402 -2.38 6.43 19.63
C ALA A 402 -3.53 6.66 20.63
N LEU A 403 -4.16 5.58 21.12
CA LEU A 403 -5.18 5.65 22.17
C LEU A 403 -4.62 6.22 23.47
N ARG A 404 -3.41 5.79 23.84
CA ARG A 404 -2.70 6.29 25.02
C ARG A 404 -2.38 7.77 24.89
N ASP A 405 -1.96 8.23 23.73
CA ASP A 405 -1.70 9.65 23.50
C ASP A 405 -2.96 10.52 23.62
N GLU A 406 -4.10 10.06 23.08
CA GLU A 406 -5.40 10.74 23.27
C GLU A 406 -5.80 10.79 24.75
N TRP A 407 -5.60 9.69 25.47
CA TRP A 407 -5.93 9.62 26.89
C TRP A 407 -5.03 10.53 27.74
N GLU A 408 -3.73 10.57 27.46
CA GLU A 408 -2.78 11.50 28.10
C GLU A 408 -3.09 12.98 27.75
N GLN A 409 -3.68 13.24 26.57
CA GLN A 409 -4.17 14.58 26.21
C GLN A 409 -5.37 15.00 27.08
N GLU A 410 -6.27 14.06 27.38
CA GLU A 410 -7.46 14.29 28.21
C GLU A 410 -7.15 14.31 29.71
N HIS A 411 -6.06 13.66 30.13
CA HIS A 411 -5.60 13.54 31.52
C HIS A 411 -4.12 13.97 31.65
N PRO A 412 -3.81 15.28 31.59
CA PRO A 412 -2.44 15.79 31.62
C PRO A 412 -1.65 15.36 32.87
N GLU A 413 -2.33 15.12 33.99
CA GLU A 413 -1.74 14.64 35.24
C GLU A 413 -1.21 13.20 35.16
N ARG A 414 -1.64 12.42 34.16
CA ARG A 414 -1.24 11.02 33.97
C ARG A 414 -0.15 10.84 32.91
N VAL A 415 0.36 11.92 32.33
CA VAL A 415 1.48 11.87 31.39
C VAL A 415 2.69 11.19 32.04
N GLY A 416 3.21 10.15 31.38
CA GLY A 416 4.36 9.39 31.87
C GLY A 416 4.05 8.31 32.90
N THR A 417 2.78 8.15 33.32
CA THR A 417 2.37 7.03 34.17
C THR A 417 2.35 5.72 33.39
N GLU A 418 2.69 4.61 34.05
CA GLU A 418 2.56 3.29 33.44
C GLU A 418 1.08 2.85 33.39
N VAL A 419 0.50 2.87 32.19
CA VAL A 419 -0.82 2.29 31.97
C VAL A 419 -0.65 0.80 31.70
N ARG A 420 -1.18 -0.08 32.56
CA ARG A 420 -1.22 -1.53 32.25
C ARG A 420 -2.15 -1.75 31.07
N GLN A 421 -1.64 -2.43 30.05
CA GLN A 421 -2.45 -2.92 28.93
C GLN A 421 -3.06 -4.23 29.45
N VAL A 422 -4.36 -4.21 29.76
CA VAL A 422 -5.09 -5.41 30.18
C VAL A 422 -5.42 -6.23 28.95
#